data_AF-B0EBD8-F1
#
_entry.id   AF-B0EBD8-F1
#
_cell.length_a   1.000
_cell.length_b   1.000
_cell.length_c   1.000
_cell.angle_alpha   90.00
_cell.angle_beta   90.00
_cell.angle_gamma   90.00
#
_symmetry.space_group_name_H-M   'P 1'
#
loop_
_entity.id
_entity.type
_entity.pdbx_description
1 polymer ?
#
loop_
_entity_poly.entity_id
_entity_poly.type
_entity_poly.pdbx_seq_one_letter_code
_entity_poly.pdbx_strand_id
1 'polypeptide(L)'
;MSISVFKPCRKEMYSIIYGKSTNLNLTVCPSPMSKTIVIQSPSPISFKKSTTPIPRVSRLKKKWNNELKRVAVSKAKEIGLTKATRFLQLNYPTEFGELSPSTLQYWIQKCT
;
A
#
# COMPACT_ATOMS: atom_id res chain seq x y z
N MET A 1 -19.82 -14.52 -10.63
CA MET A 1 -20.16 -13.39 -9.73
C MET A 1 -19.70 -13.76 -8.33
N SER A 2 -18.70 -13.07 -7.77
CA SER A 2 -18.29 -13.34 -6.38
C SER A 2 -19.25 -12.64 -5.43
N ILE A 3 -19.86 -13.42 -4.53
CA ILE A 3 -20.76 -12.89 -3.51
C ILE A 3 -19.90 -12.60 -2.29
N SER A 4 -19.88 -11.34 -1.85
CA SER A 4 -19.20 -10.95 -0.61
C SER A 4 -19.77 -11.73 0.58
N VAL A 5 -18.89 -12.36 1.36
CA VAL A 5 -19.25 -13.06 2.61
C VAL A 5 -19.69 -12.06 3.68
N PHE A 6 -19.28 -10.80 3.57
CA PHE A 6 -19.67 -9.72 4.48
C PHE A 6 -20.95 -9.03 3.99
N LYS A 7 -21.94 -8.96 4.88
CA LYS A 7 -23.19 -8.23 4.68
C LYS A 7 -23.16 -6.95 5.52
N PRO A 8 -23.53 -5.78 4.96
CA PRO A 8 -23.67 -4.56 5.74
C PRO A 8 -24.68 -4.75 6.88
N CYS A 9 -24.33 -4.28 8.07
CA CYS A 9 -25.22 -4.31 9.23
C CYS A 9 -26.31 -3.23 9.09
N ARG A 10 -27.52 -3.52 9.56
CA ARG A 10 -28.62 -2.53 9.54
C ARG A 10 -28.40 -1.48 10.63
N LYS A 11 -28.87 -0.25 10.39
CA LYS A 11 -28.61 0.89 11.28
C LYS A 11 -29.27 0.74 12.64
N GLU A 12 -30.36 -0.02 12.73
CA GLU A 12 -31.11 -0.21 13.97
C GLU A 12 -30.37 -1.13 14.96
N MET A 13 -29.34 -1.84 14.50
CA MET A 13 -28.55 -2.75 15.33
C MET A 13 -27.37 -2.07 16.03
N TYR A 14 -27.12 -0.77 15.78
CA TYR A 14 -26.03 -0.05 16.43
C TYR A 14 -26.41 1.39 16.77
N SER A 15 -25.87 1.90 17.88
CA SER A 15 -25.98 3.30 18.28
C SER A 15 -24.60 3.94 18.31
N ILE A 16 -24.46 5.12 17.69
CA ILE A 16 -23.22 5.89 17.72
C ILE A 16 -23.22 6.74 19.00
N ILE A 17 -22.29 6.47 19.91
CA ILE A 17 -22.13 7.27 21.13
C ILE A 17 -21.15 8.40 20.83
N TYR A 18 -21.64 9.64 20.81
CA TYR A 18 -20.81 10.83 20.64
C TYR A 18 -20.36 11.35 22.01
N GLY A 19 -19.12 11.04 22.41
CA GLY A 19 -18.54 11.52 23.68
C GLY A 19 -17.41 10.61 24.19
N LYS A 20 -16.61 11.09 25.15
CA LYS A 20 -15.59 10.28 25.82
C LYS A 20 -16.28 9.34 26.81
N SER A 21 -16.71 8.17 26.32
CA SER A 21 -17.34 7.13 27.12
C SER A 21 -16.33 6.61 28.15
N THR A 22 -16.49 6.99 29.42
CA THR A 22 -15.60 6.57 30.51
C THR A 22 -16.08 5.32 31.23
N ASN A 23 -17.29 4.81 30.96
CA ASN A 23 -17.82 3.65 31.69
C ASN A 23 -18.69 2.76 30.79
N LEU A 24 -18.05 2.00 29.91
CA LEU A 24 -18.66 0.78 29.40
C LEU A 24 -18.31 -0.34 30.40
N ASN A 25 -19.20 -0.59 31.37
CA ASN A 25 -19.18 -1.82 32.14
C ASN A 25 -19.61 -2.97 31.21
N LEU A 26 -18.67 -3.41 30.37
CA LEU A 26 -18.81 -4.63 29.59
C LEU A 26 -18.83 -5.79 30.57
N THR A 27 -19.97 -6.46 30.72
CA THR A 27 -20.05 -7.74 31.40
C THR A 27 -19.29 -8.75 30.54
N VAL A 28 -18.01 -8.96 30.86
CA VAL A 28 -17.13 -9.89 30.16
C VAL A 28 -17.53 -11.30 30.56
N CYS A 29 -18.19 -12.03 29.66
CA CYS A 29 -18.30 -13.48 29.80
C CYS A 29 -16.89 -14.09 29.71
N PRO A 30 -16.48 -14.98 30.64
CA PRO A 30 -15.17 -15.59 30.62
C PRO A 30 -15.10 -16.59 29.46
N SER A 31 -14.64 -16.12 28.29
CA SER A 31 -14.24 -16.96 27.17
C SER A 31 -12.77 -17.36 27.33
N PRO A 32 -12.38 -18.62 27.08
CA PRO A 32 -11.00 -19.06 27.24
C PRO A 32 -10.07 -18.37 26.23
N MET A 33 -9.41 -17.32 26.74
CA MET A 33 -8.11 -16.77 26.36
C MET A 33 -7.71 -16.93 24.88
N SER A 34 -8.24 -16.06 24.02
CA SER A 34 -7.56 -15.66 22.80
C SER A 34 -6.87 -14.33 23.04
N LYS A 35 -5.55 -14.30 22.84
CA LYS A 35 -4.66 -13.16 23.09
C LYS A 35 -5.32 -11.85 22.60
N THR A 36 -5.60 -10.95 23.53
CA THR A 36 -6.22 -9.65 23.24
C THR A 36 -5.26 -8.83 22.39
N ILE A 37 -5.51 -8.78 21.08
CA ILE A 37 -4.88 -7.80 20.20
C ILE A 37 -5.60 -6.48 20.47
N VAL A 38 -4.90 -5.54 21.10
CA VAL A 38 -5.38 -4.15 21.24
C VAL A 38 -5.37 -3.55 19.84
N ILE A 39 -6.51 -3.62 19.15
CA ILE A 39 -6.70 -2.89 17.90
C ILE A 39 -6.96 -1.44 18.32
N GLN A 40 -5.90 -0.63 18.33
CA GLN A 40 -6.05 0.81 18.38
C GLN A 40 -6.72 1.23 17.06
N SER A 41 -8.04 1.39 17.08
CA SER A 41 -8.75 2.01 15.98
C SER A 41 -8.17 3.40 15.77
N PRO A 42 -7.68 3.77 14.58
CA PRO A 42 -7.27 5.15 14.34
C PRO A 42 -8.50 6.02 14.56
N SER A 43 -8.46 6.88 15.58
CA SER A 43 -9.49 7.89 15.81
C SER A 43 -9.72 8.64 14.50
N PRO A 44 -10.97 8.99 14.14
CA PRO A 44 -11.20 9.84 12.99
C PRO A 44 -10.50 11.17 13.26
N ILE A 45 -9.33 11.35 12.65
CA ILE A 45 -8.66 12.63 12.58
C ILE A 45 -9.69 13.54 11.93
N SER A 46 -10.20 14.50 12.70
CA SER A 46 -10.98 15.61 12.18
C SER A 46 -10.04 16.37 11.24
N PHE A 47 -9.99 15.95 9.98
CA PHE A 47 -9.32 16.66 8.91
C PHE A 47 -10.06 17.99 8.76
N LYS A 48 -9.61 19.00 9.51
CA LYS A 48 -9.81 20.39 9.12
C LYS A 48 -9.26 20.46 7.71
N LYS A 49 -10.14 20.61 6.72
CA LYS A 49 -9.78 20.76 5.31
C LYS A 49 -8.90 22.00 5.21
N SER A 50 -7.58 21.83 5.32
CA SER A 50 -6.65 22.86 4.87
C SER A 50 -6.75 22.84 3.36
N THR A 51 -7.54 23.76 2.81
CA THR A 51 -7.64 24.04 1.37
C THR A 51 -6.36 24.70 0.87
N THR A 52 -5.22 24.10 1.17
CA THR A 52 -3.97 24.38 0.48
C THR A 52 -3.87 23.31 -0.59
N PRO A 53 -4.15 23.62 -1.88
CA PRO A 53 -3.90 22.67 -2.95
C PRO A 53 -2.41 22.32 -2.88
N ILE A 54 -2.11 21.09 -2.46
CA ILE A 54 -0.77 20.53 -2.58
C ILE A 54 -0.39 20.74 -4.04
N PRO A 55 0.65 21.52 -4.35
CA PRO A 55 1.07 21.70 -5.72
C PRO A 55 1.28 20.31 -6.28
N ARG A 56 0.52 19.94 -7.32
CA ARG A 56 0.79 18.73 -8.09
C ARG A 56 2.11 19.02 -8.79
N VAL A 57 3.22 18.82 -8.10
CA VAL A 57 4.54 18.84 -8.71
C VAL A 57 4.43 17.75 -9.77
N SER A 58 4.35 18.19 -11.01
CA SER A 58 4.46 17.34 -12.17
C SER A 58 5.80 16.64 -12.03
N ARG A 59 5.81 15.45 -11.43
CA ARG A 59 6.97 14.56 -11.45
C ARG A 59 7.22 14.30 -12.92
N LEU A 60 8.21 15.01 -13.47
CA LEU A 60 8.68 14.79 -14.82
C LEU A 60 9.01 13.29 -14.88
N LYS A 61 8.15 12.52 -15.54
CA LYS A 61 8.31 11.08 -15.59
C LYS A 61 9.65 10.81 -16.21
N LYS A 62 10.54 10.14 -15.47
CA LYS A 62 11.84 9.76 -15.99
C LYS A 62 11.65 8.97 -17.28
N LYS A 63 12.18 9.49 -18.38
CA LYS A 63 12.16 8.82 -19.67
C LYS A 63 13.34 7.85 -19.71
N TRP A 64 13.03 6.56 -19.78
CA TRP A 64 14.03 5.50 -19.86
C TRP A 64 14.46 5.29 -21.30
N ASN A 65 15.78 5.37 -21.55
CA ASN A 65 16.36 5.03 -22.83
C ASN A 65 16.13 3.53 -23.15
N ASN A 66 16.00 3.18 -24.41
CA ASN A 66 15.79 1.79 -24.84
C ASN A 66 17.00 0.90 -24.51
N GLU A 67 18.22 1.43 -24.56
CA GLU A 67 19.43 0.69 -24.18
C GLU A 67 19.39 0.29 -22.69
N LEU A 68 19.03 1.21 -21.81
CA LEU A 68 18.87 0.95 -20.37
C LEU A 68 17.83 -0.12 -20.10
N LYS A 69 16.71 -0.11 -20.84
CA LYS A 69 15.68 -1.16 -20.74
C LYS A 69 16.25 -2.52 -21.13
N ARG A 70 17.04 -2.60 -22.21
CA ARG A 70 17.64 -3.87 -22.66
C ARG A 70 18.62 -4.42 -21.62
N VAL A 71 19.47 -3.58 -21.04
CA VAL A 71 20.39 -3.97 -19.96
C VAL A 71 19.62 -4.48 -18.75
N ALA A 72 18.58 -3.76 -18.33
CA ALA A 72 17.76 -4.15 -17.19
C ALA A 72 17.04 -5.49 -17.41
N VAL A 73 16.47 -5.71 -18.60
CA VAL A 73 15.83 -6.97 -18.98
C VAL A 73 16.84 -8.12 -19.06
N SER A 74 18.05 -7.88 -19.59
CA SER A 74 19.11 -8.89 -19.61
C SER A 74 19.48 -9.33 -18.20
N LYS A 75 19.68 -8.39 -17.27
CA LYS A 75 19.93 -8.74 -15.87
C LYS A 75 18.76 -9.42 -15.18
N ALA A 76 17.53 -9.04 -15.50
CA ALA A 76 16.37 -9.75 -14.98
C ALA A 76 16.32 -11.23 -15.42
N LYS A 77 16.76 -11.54 -16.64
CA LYS A 77 16.87 -12.93 -17.12
C LYS A 77 17.98 -13.73 -16.44
N GLU A 78 19.09 -13.08 -16.08
CA GLU A 78 20.21 -13.77 -15.43
C GLU A 78 19.97 -14.07 -13.94
N ILE A 79 19.49 -13.09 -13.16
CA ILE A 79 19.41 -13.19 -11.69
C ILE A 79 17.98 -13.18 -11.14
N GLY A 80 16.98 -13.01 -11.99
CA GLY A 80 15.56 -12.91 -11.63
C GLY A 80 15.11 -11.48 -11.29
N LEU A 81 13.81 -11.21 -11.48
CA LEU A 81 13.20 -9.88 -11.41
C LEU A 81 13.53 -9.09 -10.13
N THR A 82 13.29 -9.68 -8.96
CA THR A 82 13.42 -8.99 -7.67
C THR A 82 14.88 -8.67 -7.36
N LYS A 83 15.79 -9.63 -7.61
CA LYS A 83 17.23 -9.45 -7.41
C LYS A 83 17.79 -8.44 -8.41
N ALA A 84 17.38 -8.50 -9.67
CA ALA A 84 17.79 -7.55 -10.70
C ALA A 84 17.37 -6.11 -10.37
N THR A 85 16.13 -5.91 -9.91
CA THR A 85 15.66 -4.56 -9.55
C THR A 85 16.52 -3.96 -8.45
N ARG A 86 16.76 -4.72 -7.36
CA ARG A 86 17.60 -4.27 -6.24
C ARG A 86 19.05 -4.05 -6.67
N PHE A 87 19.59 -4.96 -7.49
CA PHE A 87 20.95 -4.84 -8.01
C PHE A 87 21.12 -3.57 -8.85
N LEU A 88 20.19 -3.27 -9.75
CA LEU A 88 20.25 -2.09 -10.61
C LEU A 88 20.12 -0.79 -9.81
N GLN A 89 19.21 -0.74 -8.83
CA GLN A 89 19.06 0.41 -7.94
C GLN A 89 20.33 0.68 -7.12
N LEU A 90 21.01 -0.36 -6.64
CA LEU A 90 22.22 -0.23 -5.82
C LEU A 90 23.45 0.17 -6.64
N ASN A 91 23.68 -0.47 -7.79
CA ASN A 91 24.89 -0.24 -8.60
C ASN A 91 24.77 1.00 -9.49
N TYR A 92 23.56 1.38 -9.88
CA TYR A 92 23.29 2.44 -10.83
C TYR A 92 22.12 3.33 -10.34
N PRO A 93 22.23 3.98 -9.18
CA PRO A 93 21.13 4.74 -8.58
C PRO A 93 20.69 5.93 -9.44
N THR A 94 21.64 6.57 -10.14
CA THR A 94 21.35 7.71 -11.03
C THR A 94 20.47 7.31 -12.20
N GLU A 95 20.62 6.09 -12.72
CA GLU A 95 19.82 5.57 -13.82
C GLU A 95 18.58 4.89 -13.27
N PHE A 96 18.74 3.87 -12.42
CA PHE A 96 17.70 2.93 -12.01
C PHE A 96 17.08 3.20 -10.63
N GLY A 97 17.37 4.32 -9.97
CA GLY A 97 16.85 4.61 -8.62
C GLY A 97 15.33 4.62 -8.50
N GLU A 98 14.63 5.06 -9.55
CA GLU A 98 13.16 5.05 -9.62
C GLU A 98 12.58 3.77 -10.26
N LEU A 99 13.42 2.78 -10.60
CA LEU A 99 12.95 1.56 -11.24
C LEU A 99 12.18 0.70 -10.23
N SER A 100 10.88 0.48 -10.45
CA SER A 100 10.11 -0.48 -9.66
C SER A 100 10.15 -1.89 -10.24
N PRO A 101 9.93 -2.94 -9.43
CA PRO A 101 9.82 -4.31 -9.93
C PRO A 101 8.72 -4.47 -10.98
N SER A 102 7.59 -3.78 -10.81
CA SER A 102 6.47 -3.79 -11.77
C SER A 102 6.85 -3.17 -13.11
N THR A 103 7.68 -2.12 -13.11
CA THR A 103 8.17 -1.47 -14.34
C THR A 103 9.10 -2.42 -15.10
N LEU A 104 10.00 -3.10 -14.39
CA LEU A 104 10.90 -4.08 -14.99
C LEU A 104 10.12 -5.29 -15.54
N GLN A 105 9.11 -5.77 -14.81
CA GLN A 105 8.23 -6.83 -15.28
C GLN A 105 7.50 -6.45 -16.58
N TYR A 106 6.97 -5.23 -16.64
CA TYR A 106 6.34 -4.71 -17.85
C TYR A 106 7.31 -4.72 -19.04
N TRP A 107 8.57 -4.31 -18.85
CA TRP A 107 9.57 -4.35 -19.92
C TRP A 107 9.88 -5.77 -20.38
N ILE A 108 9.99 -6.72 -19.45
CA ILE A 108 10.21 -8.13 -19.80
C ILE A 108 9.07 -8.63 -20.69
N GLN A 109 7.82 -8.37 -20.31
CA GLN A 109 6.63 -8.78 -21.07
C GLN A 109 6.52 -8.10 -22.44
N LYS A 110 6.95 -6.83 -22.56
CA LYS A 110 6.93 -6.06 -23.82
C LYS A 110 8.08 -6.41 -24.76
N CYS A 111 9.17 -6.98 -24.25
CA CYS A 111 10.38 -7.31 -25.02
C CYS A 111 10.43 -8.77 -25.48
N THR A 112 9.60 -9.65 -24.92
CA THR A 112 9.27 -10.98 -25.49
C THR A 112 8.22 -10.85 -26.58
#